data_AF-A0A938T5Y7-F1
#
_entry.id   AF-A0A938T5Y7-F1
#
_cell.length_a   1.000
_cell.length_b   1.000
_cell.length_c   1.000
_cell.angle_alpha   90.00
_cell.angle_beta   90.00
_cell.angle_gamma   90.00
#
_symmetry.space_group_name_H-M   'P 1'
#
loop_
_entity.id
_entity.type
_entity.pdbx_description
1 polymer ?
#
loop_
_entity_poly.entity_id
_entity_poly.type
_entity_poly.pdbx_seq_one_letter_code
_entity_poly.pdbx_strand_id
1 'polypeptide(L)'
;MKKYISIAVIILLAVVFLFSCGKKKWGSDEKDAYLKTCIDAAKGTMGEAKAKAYCDCSLKYIMDKYPYVEDSQNLTAEDLDKIIEDCMK
;
A
#
# COMPACT_ATOMS: atom_id res chain seq x y z
N MET A 1 -31.07 -12.55 36.23
CA MET A 1 -31.25 -11.99 34.86
C MET A 1 -30.33 -10.82 34.56
N LYS A 2 -30.36 -9.70 35.31
CA LYS A 2 -29.44 -8.55 35.10
C LYS A 2 -27.94 -8.90 35.08
N LYS A 3 -27.48 -9.81 35.95
CA LYS A 3 -26.07 -10.26 35.98
C LYS A 3 -25.63 -10.98 34.69
N TYR A 4 -26.49 -11.81 34.11
CA TYR A 4 -26.21 -12.51 32.84
C TYR A 4 -26.23 -11.55 31.64
N ILE A 5 -27.11 -10.54 31.68
CA ILE A 5 -27.15 -9.46 30.68
C ILE A 5 -25.86 -8.63 30.75
N SER A 6 -25.42 -8.24 31.95
CA SER A 6 -24.16 -7.49 32.12
C SER A 6 -22.92 -8.28 31.67
N ILE A 7 -22.87 -9.60 31.95
CA ILE A 7 -21.75 -10.46 31.51
C ILE A 7 -21.76 -10.63 29.98
N ALA A 8 -22.93 -10.82 29.37
CA ALA A 8 -23.05 -10.95 27.93
C ALA A 8 -22.59 -9.68 27.19
N VAL A 9 -22.92 -8.50 27.71
CA VAL A 9 -22.49 -7.20 27.14
C VAL A 9 -20.96 -7.03 27.22
N ILE A 10 -20.33 -7.45 28.32
CA ILE A 10 -18.86 -7.35 28.49
C ILE A 10 -18.13 -8.29 27.53
N ILE A 11 -18.63 -9.51 27.34
CA ILE A 11 -18.06 -10.47 26.39
C ILE A 11 -18.19 -9.96 24.95
N LEU A 12 -19.35 -9.40 24.61
CA LEU A 12 -19.60 -8.86 23.27
C LEU A 12 -18.68 -7.67 22.95
N LEU A 13 -18.38 -6.81 23.94
CA LEU A 13 -17.41 -5.72 23.80
C LEU A 13 -15.96 -6.23 23.69
N ALA A 14 -15.59 -7.28 24.42
CA ALA A 14 -14.24 -7.86 24.35
C ALA A 14 -13.94 -8.52 22.99
N VAL A 15 -14.94 -9.11 22.34
CA VAL A 15 -14.79 -9.71 21.00
C VAL A 15 -14.51 -8.64 19.94
N VAL A 16 -15.09 -7.44 20.05
CA VAL A 16 -14.85 -6.33 19.10
C VAL A 16 -13.39 -5.85 19.12
N PHE A 17 -12.72 -5.91 20.27
CA PHE A 17 -11.31 -5.50 20.39
C PHE A 17 -10.31 -6.47 19.74
N LEU A 18 -10.67 -7.74 19.55
CA LEU A 18 -9.77 -8.76 19.00
C LEU A 18 -9.68 -8.74 17.46
N PHE A 19 -10.56 -8.02 16.77
CA PHE A 19 -10.61 -7.96 15.30
C PHE A 19 -9.94 -6.74 14.67
N SER A 20 -9.12 -5.98 15.42
CA SER A 20 -8.36 -4.88 14.84
C SER A 20 -7.14 -5.40 14.07
N CYS A 21 -7.39 -6.01 12.90
CA CYS A 21 -6.35 -6.22 11.90
C CYS A 21 -6.06 -4.85 11.26
N GLY A 22 -5.02 -4.17 11.76
CA GLY A 22 -4.63 -2.86 11.27
C GLY A 22 -3.93 -2.95 9.91
N LYS A 23 -4.34 -2.14 8.93
CA LYS A 23 -3.62 -1.99 7.65
C LYS A 23 -2.25 -1.35 7.87
N LYS A 24 -1.23 -1.81 7.15
CA LYS A 24 0.15 -1.34 7.25
C LYS A 24 0.40 -0.17 6.31
N LYS A 25 0.82 0.97 6.86
CA LYS A 25 1.32 2.11 6.06
C LYS A 25 2.69 1.79 5.46
N TRP A 26 3.03 2.48 4.38
CA TRP A 26 4.35 2.36 3.73
C TRP A 26 5.51 2.75 4.64
N GLY A 27 6.30 1.75 5.06
CA GLY A 27 7.58 1.92 5.74
C GLY A 27 8.75 2.06 4.76
N SER A 28 9.97 2.14 5.30
CA SER A 28 11.20 2.13 4.48
C SER A 28 11.31 0.85 3.67
N ASP A 29 11.09 -0.29 4.32
CA ASP A 29 11.38 -1.60 3.74
C ASP A 29 10.47 -1.90 2.55
N GLU A 30 9.20 -1.49 2.60
CA GLU A 30 8.26 -1.67 1.49
C GLU A 30 8.57 -0.74 0.32
N LYS A 31 8.99 0.49 0.61
CA LYS A 31 9.42 1.46 -0.42
C LYS A 31 10.68 0.97 -1.12
N ASP A 32 11.67 0.52 -0.36
CA ASP A 32 12.93 0.02 -0.90
C ASP A 32 12.72 -1.26 -1.71
N ALA A 33 11.87 -2.17 -1.24
CA ALA A 33 11.50 -3.37 -1.99
C ALA A 33 10.79 -3.04 -3.31
N TYR A 34 9.87 -2.07 -3.30
CA TYR A 34 9.21 -1.59 -4.53
C TYR A 34 10.23 -0.98 -5.50
N LEU A 35 11.05 -0.03 -5.03
CA LEU A 35 12.02 0.67 -5.86
C LEU A 35 13.02 -0.29 -6.48
N LYS A 36 13.57 -1.21 -5.68
CA LYS A 36 14.49 -2.22 -6.18
C LYS A 36 13.86 -3.03 -7.32
N THR A 37 12.65 -3.54 -7.11
CA THR A 37 11.95 -4.39 -8.09
C THR A 37 11.62 -3.61 -9.36
N CYS A 38 11.10 -2.39 -9.22
CA CYS A 38 10.76 -1.53 -10.35
C CYS A 38 12.01 -1.15 -11.16
N ILE A 39 13.08 -0.72 -10.49
CA ILE A 39 14.33 -0.30 -11.16
C ILE A 39 14.97 -1.50 -11.87
N ASP A 40 15.01 -2.66 -11.23
CA ASP A 40 15.56 -3.88 -11.83
C ASP A 40 14.81 -4.27 -13.11
N ALA A 41 13.48 -4.07 -13.15
CA ALA A 41 12.66 -4.33 -14.33
C ALA A 41 12.80 -3.25 -15.43
N ALA A 42 12.92 -1.98 -15.03
CA ALA A 42 12.90 -0.84 -15.96
C ALA A 42 14.29 -0.52 -16.56
N LYS A 43 15.37 -0.71 -15.80
CA LYS A 43 16.73 -0.24 -16.17
C LYS A 43 17.24 -0.81 -17.49
N GLY A 44 16.84 -2.03 -17.85
CA GLY A 44 17.24 -2.65 -19.11
C GLY A 44 16.69 -1.92 -20.35
N THR A 45 15.56 -1.24 -20.21
CA THR A 45 14.87 -0.58 -21.33
C THR A 45 15.15 0.92 -21.37
N MET A 46 15.20 1.58 -20.21
CA MET A 46 15.30 3.05 -20.15
C MET A 46 16.62 3.57 -19.57
N GLY A 47 17.51 2.68 -19.12
CA GLY A 47 18.73 3.04 -18.41
C GLY A 47 18.48 3.29 -16.92
N GLU A 48 19.53 3.15 -16.11
CA GLU A 48 19.42 3.14 -14.64
C GLU A 48 18.92 4.46 -14.05
N ALA A 49 19.47 5.60 -14.49
CA ALA A 49 19.06 6.91 -13.96
C ALA A 49 17.60 7.23 -14.27
N LYS A 50 17.14 6.94 -15.50
CA LYS A 50 15.75 7.15 -15.90
C LYS A 50 14.80 6.16 -15.20
N ALA A 51 15.22 4.90 -15.03
CA ALA A 51 14.47 3.90 -14.27
C ALA A 51 14.28 4.34 -12.82
N LYS A 52 15.33 4.85 -12.17
CA LYS A 52 15.24 5.39 -10.81
C LYS A 52 14.21 6.52 -10.72
N ALA A 53 14.31 7.53 -11.59
CA ALA A 53 13.38 8.65 -11.60
C ALA A 53 11.92 8.21 -11.85
N TYR A 54 11.71 7.31 -12.81
CA TYR A 54 10.39 6.74 -13.11
C TYR A 54 9.81 5.99 -11.90
N CYS A 55 10.60 5.10 -11.28
CA CYS A 55 10.17 4.28 -10.16
C CYS A 55 9.93 5.09 -8.88
N ASP A 56 10.72 6.14 -8.65
CA ASP A 56 10.50 7.07 -7.54
C ASP A 56 9.17 7.83 -7.73
N CYS A 57 8.89 8.28 -8.95
CA CYS A 57 7.62 8.93 -9.29
C CYS A 57 6.42 7.99 -9.17
N SER A 58 6.51 6.77 -9.71
CA SER A 58 5.42 5.81 -9.66
C SER A 58 5.10 5.40 -8.22
N LEU A 59 6.13 5.18 -7.39
CA LEU A 59 5.94 4.89 -5.98
C LEU A 59 5.20 6.02 -5.26
N LYS A 60 5.57 7.28 -5.54
CA LYS A 60 4.88 8.43 -4.96
C LYS A 60 3.41 8.46 -5.35
N TYR A 61 3.08 8.28 -6.64
CA TYR A 61 1.70 8.22 -7.10
C TYR A 61 0.91 7.11 -6.37
N ILE A 62 1.49 5.92 -6.28
CA ILE A 62 0.86 4.76 -5.62
C ILE A 62 0.63 5.07 -4.14
N MET A 63 1.60 5.62 -3.43
CA MET A 63 1.48 5.94 -2.01
C MET A 63 0.42 7.02 -1.73
N ASP A 64 0.30 8.01 -2.61
CA ASP A 64 -0.68 9.09 -2.48
C ASP A 64 -2.11 8.55 -2.67
N LYS A 65 -2.32 7.63 -3.61
CA LYS A 65 -3.63 7.01 -3.86
C LYS A 65 -3.96 5.84 -2.93
N TYR A 66 -2.95 5.08 -2.50
CA TYR A 66 -3.06 3.88 -1.68
C TYR A 66 -2.15 4.02 -0.43
N PRO A 67 -2.63 4.69 0.64
CA PRO A 67 -1.81 4.98 1.83
C PRO A 67 -1.36 3.75 2.62
N TYR A 68 -1.97 2.60 2.35
CA TYR A 68 -1.68 1.32 2.97
C TYR A 68 -1.17 0.33 1.93
N VAL A 69 -0.15 -0.44 2.30
CA VAL A 69 0.54 -1.38 1.41
C VAL A 69 -0.41 -2.45 0.88
N GLU A 70 -1.35 -2.90 1.71
CA GLU A 70 -2.35 -3.88 1.31
C GLU A 70 -3.30 -3.32 0.23
N ASP A 71 -3.53 -2.01 0.24
CA ASP A 71 -4.45 -1.37 -0.71
C ASP A 71 -3.82 -1.24 -2.10
N SER A 72 -2.48 -1.28 -2.23
CA SER A 72 -1.78 -1.16 -3.51
C SER A 72 -2.02 -2.35 -4.45
N GLN A 73 -2.56 -3.46 -3.94
CA GLN A 73 -3.02 -4.59 -4.75
C GLN A 73 -4.24 -4.23 -5.63
N ASN A 74 -4.92 -3.13 -5.31
CA ASN A 74 -6.09 -2.63 -6.05
C ASN A 74 -5.70 -1.60 -7.12
N LEU A 75 -4.44 -1.58 -7.57
CA LEU A 75 -4.01 -0.78 -8.70
C LEU A 75 -4.83 -1.13 -9.94
N THR A 76 -5.42 -0.11 -10.57
CA THR A 76 -6.26 -0.29 -11.76
C THR A 76 -5.45 -0.08 -13.04
N ALA A 77 -6.01 -0.47 -14.20
CA ALA A 77 -5.42 -0.14 -15.50
C ALA A 77 -5.30 1.38 -15.69
N GLU A 78 -6.32 2.14 -15.27
CA GLU A 78 -6.31 3.61 -15.32
C GLU A 78 -5.16 4.21 -14.48
N ASP A 79 -4.84 3.59 -13.33
CA ASP A 79 -3.69 4.02 -12.52
C ASP A 79 -2.36 3.78 -13.22
N LEU A 80 -2.23 2.64 -13.91
CA LEU A 80 -1.03 2.36 -14.69
C LEU A 80 -0.88 3.35 -15.84
N ASP A 81 -1.98 3.67 -16.54
CA ASP A 81 -1.97 4.68 -17.60
C ASP A 81 -1.55 6.04 -17.04
N LYS A 82 -2.07 6.45 -15.89
CA LYS A 82 -1.67 7.69 -15.21
C LYS A 82 -0.20 7.70 -14.82
N ILE A 83 0.30 6.60 -14.26
CA ILE A 83 1.73 6.46 -13.93
C ILE A 83 2.59 6.60 -15.18
N ILE A 84 2.20 5.98 -16.29
CA ILE A 84 2.92 6.08 -17.56
C ILE A 84 2.91 7.53 -18.06
N GLU A 85 1.74 8.17 -18.11
CA GLU A 85 1.57 9.55 -18.56
C GLU A 85 2.38 10.55 -17.73
N ASP A 86 2.36 10.40 -16.40
CA ASP A 86 2.93 11.39 -15.50
C ASP A 86 4.40 11.14 -15.15
N CYS A 87 4.85 9.89 -15.13
CA CYS A 87 6.19 9.52 -14.66
C CYS A 87 7.18 9.20 -15.78
N MET A 88 6.76 9.05 -17.04
CA MET A 88 7.70 8.86 -18.18
C MET A 88 8.20 10.15 -18.82
N LYS A 89 7.83 11.32 -18.27
CA LYS A 89 8.25 12.63 -18.77
C LYS A 89 9.78 12.82 -18.72
#